data_AF-A0A2N5W6K3-F1
#
_entry.id   AF-A0A2N5W6K3-F1
#
_cell.length_a   1.000
_cell.length_b   1.000
_cell.length_c   1.000
_cell.angle_alpha   90.00
_cell.angle_beta   90.00
_cell.angle_gamma   90.00
#
_symmetry.space_group_name_H-M   'P 1'
#
loop_
_entity.id
_entity.type
_entity.pdbx_description
1 polymer ?
#
loop_
_entity_poly.entity_id
_entity_poly.type
_entity_poly.pdbx_seq_one_letter_code
_entity_poly.pdbx_strand_id
1 'polypeptide(L)'
;MIPGGGVNLALNPPAGPVLLSSDGKTNDKLGDGSTLNSTYSFLYGKVSLTVAASDVPGAVVALVLFGTTTADEIDIEILGGDSGHWQTNVFRPAPGETEPLYGVFGGVHNYPGTTNSAGTHTYTVDWSPSGITWLVDGRKVRTLTPQQTLHNGQQHFPSARSRIQLGLWDASSPIGTSEWAHGPVPWAKRQRRAVTATIKSITVECPY
;
A
#
# COMPACT_ATOMS: atom_id res chain seq x y z
N MET A 1 13.73 -9.41 21.22
CA MET A 1 13.66 -8.05 20.65
C MET A 1 15.02 -7.72 20.08
N ILE A 2 15.11 -7.36 18.79
CA ILE A 2 16.37 -7.06 18.11
C ILE A 2 16.75 -5.59 18.41
N PRO A 3 18.02 -5.27 18.73
CA PRO A 3 18.46 -3.89 18.91
C PRO A 3 18.18 -3.07 17.64
N GLY A 4 17.39 -1.99 17.75
CA GLY A 4 16.91 -1.18 16.61
C GLY A 4 15.39 -1.22 16.35
N GLY A 5 14.64 -1.99 17.16
CA GLY A 5 13.25 -1.67 17.57
C GLY A 5 12.16 -1.62 16.51
N GLY A 6 12.12 -2.54 15.55
CA GLY A 6 11.06 -2.61 14.53
C GLY A 6 10.56 -4.03 14.24
N VAL A 7 9.44 -4.13 13.52
CA VAL A 7 8.90 -5.39 12.97
C VAL A 7 9.38 -5.55 11.53
N ASN A 8 10.05 -6.67 11.23
CA ASN A 8 10.45 -7.00 9.87
C ASN A 8 9.31 -7.75 9.16
N LEU A 9 8.81 -7.18 8.08
CA LEU A 9 7.99 -7.90 7.12
C LEU A 9 8.91 -8.71 6.21
N ALA A 10 8.53 -9.94 5.93
CA ALA A 10 9.20 -10.80 4.98
C ALA A 10 8.23 -11.23 3.88
N LEU A 11 8.69 -11.12 2.64
CA LEU A 11 8.13 -11.78 1.47
C LEU A 11 9.06 -12.93 1.11
N ASN A 12 8.58 -14.15 1.35
CA ASN A 12 9.34 -15.38 1.19
C ASN A 12 9.27 -15.88 -0.26
N PRO A 13 10.35 -16.46 -0.79
CA PRO A 13 10.36 -16.99 -2.15
C PRO A 13 9.37 -18.16 -2.31
N PRO A 14 8.82 -18.37 -3.52
CA PRO A 14 8.03 -19.57 -3.82
C PRO A 14 8.77 -20.88 -3.55
N ALA A 15 8.00 -21.95 -3.41
CA ALA A 15 8.55 -23.30 -3.39
C ALA A 15 9.06 -23.71 -4.79
N GLY A 16 10.30 -24.20 -4.83
CA GLY A 16 10.97 -24.61 -6.07
C GLY A 16 11.42 -23.44 -6.97
N PRO A 17 11.85 -23.74 -8.20
CA PRO A 17 12.22 -22.73 -9.19
C PRO A 17 11.01 -21.89 -9.61
N VAL A 18 11.27 -20.62 -9.92
CA VAL A 18 10.30 -19.66 -10.49
C VAL A 18 10.68 -19.43 -11.94
N LEU A 19 9.68 -19.53 -12.83
CA LEU A 19 9.82 -19.30 -14.25
C LEU A 19 9.29 -17.91 -14.58
N LEU A 20 10.11 -17.15 -15.30
CA LEU A 20 9.71 -15.87 -15.88
C LEU A 20 8.94 -16.13 -17.18
N SER A 21 7.87 -15.38 -17.42
CA SER A 21 7.15 -15.40 -18.69
C SER A 21 8.07 -15.07 -19.87
N SER A 22 7.70 -15.52 -21.08
CA SER A 22 8.51 -15.31 -22.28
C SER A 22 8.75 -13.84 -22.64
N ASP A 23 7.82 -12.96 -22.28
CA ASP A 23 7.93 -11.49 -22.43
C ASP A 23 8.65 -10.82 -21.25
N GLY A 24 9.03 -11.58 -20.22
CA GLY A 24 9.76 -11.07 -19.06
C GLY A 24 8.91 -10.34 -18.03
N LYS A 25 7.58 -10.31 -18.18
CA LYS A 25 6.70 -9.42 -17.42
C LYS A 25 6.05 -10.05 -16.19
N THR A 26 5.97 -11.37 -16.10
CA THR A 26 5.35 -12.04 -14.95
C THR A 26 6.14 -13.25 -14.46
N ASN A 27 5.92 -13.63 -13.21
CA ASN A 27 6.36 -14.91 -12.67
C ASN A 27 5.20 -15.92 -12.67
N ASP A 28 5.51 -17.20 -12.89
CA ASP A 28 4.55 -18.31 -12.80
C ASP A 28 4.08 -18.59 -11.36
N LYS A 29 4.86 -18.16 -10.36
CA LYS A 29 4.61 -18.33 -8.93
C LYS A 29 4.90 -17.03 -8.19
N LEU A 30 4.08 -16.75 -7.19
CA LEU A 30 4.22 -15.61 -6.30
C LEU A 30 4.81 -16.03 -4.95
N GLY A 31 5.65 -15.17 -4.39
CA GLY A 31 6.14 -15.32 -3.02
C GLY A 31 5.02 -15.12 -2.00
N ASP A 32 5.29 -15.57 -0.77
CA ASP A 32 4.35 -15.46 0.34
C ASP A 32 4.71 -14.30 1.26
N GLY A 33 3.81 -13.32 1.34
CA GLY A 33 4.01 -12.03 1.99
C GLY A 33 3.53 -11.99 3.45
N SER A 34 4.15 -11.16 4.26
CA SER A 34 3.67 -10.88 5.63
C SER A 34 2.50 -9.90 5.59
N THR A 35 1.42 -10.23 6.32
CA THR A 35 0.27 -9.33 6.52
C THR A 35 -0.08 -9.21 8.01
N LEU A 36 -0.19 -7.98 8.49
CA LEU A 36 -0.58 -7.62 9.84
C LEU A 36 -1.93 -6.91 9.80
N ASN A 37 -2.82 -7.23 10.73
CA ASN A 37 -4.11 -6.57 10.87
C ASN A 37 -4.30 -6.08 12.30
N SER A 38 -4.87 -4.88 12.47
CA SER A 38 -5.31 -4.45 13.80
C SER A 38 -6.49 -5.30 14.27
N THR A 39 -6.55 -5.53 15.58
CA THR A 39 -7.67 -6.25 16.23
C THR A 39 -8.86 -5.34 16.52
N TYR A 40 -8.66 -4.02 16.44
CA TYR A 40 -9.71 -3.01 16.58
C TYR A 40 -9.97 -2.32 15.24
N SER A 41 -11.13 -1.68 15.14
CA SER A 41 -11.50 -0.78 14.04
C SER A 41 -11.88 0.59 14.59
N PHE A 42 -11.79 1.61 13.74
CA PHE A 42 -12.15 3.00 14.06
C PHE A 42 -12.87 3.64 12.87
N LEU A 43 -13.63 4.70 13.15
CA LEU A 43 -14.21 5.55 12.13
C LEU A 43 -13.51 6.90 12.25
N TYR A 44 -12.81 7.32 11.20
CA TYR A 44 -11.95 8.50 11.21
C TYR A 44 -10.77 8.41 12.19
N GLY A 45 -9.75 9.22 11.92
CA GLY A 45 -8.51 9.22 12.67
C GLY A 45 -7.31 9.44 11.77
N LYS A 46 -6.15 9.44 12.39
CA LYS A 46 -4.87 9.60 11.74
C LYS A 46 -4.01 8.38 12.01
N VAL A 47 -3.59 7.70 10.94
CA VAL A 47 -2.70 6.54 11.00
C VAL A 47 -1.38 6.89 10.33
N SER A 48 -0.30 6.77 11.09
CA SER A 48 1.06 7.01 10.59
C SER A 48 1.89 5.73 10.65
N LEU A 49 2.44 5.32 9.52
CA LEU A 49 3.38 4.21 9.37
C LEU A 49 4.77 4.75 9.12
N THR A 50 5.71 4.44 10.01
CA THR A 50 7.13 4.70 9.77
C THR A 50 7.80 3.41 9.30
N VAL A 51 8.29 3.38 8.06
CA VAL A 51 8.78 2.17 7.40
C VAL A 51 10.02 2.44 6.56
N ALA A 52 10.95 1.49 6.59
CA ALA A 52 11.97 1.32 5.55
C ALA A 52 11.47 0.30 4.54
N ALA A 53 11.03 0.77 3.37
CA ALA A 53 10.45 -0.07 2.33
C ALA A 53 11.53 -0.86 1.57
N SER A 54 11.10 -1.92 0.89
CA SER A 54 11.95 -2.70 -0.03
C SER A 54 12.20 -1.90 -1.31
N ASP A 55 13.39 -2.04 -1.89
CA ASP A 55 13.80 -1.51 -3.20
C ASP A 55 13.75 -2.57 -4.33
N VAL A 56 13.15 -3.73 -4.03
CA VAL A 56 13.06 -4.84 -4.97
C VAL A 56 11.86 -4.63 -5.91
N PRO A 57 12.06 -4.60 -7.24
CA PRO A 57 10.97 -4.54 -8.22
C PRO A 57 9.89 -5.60 -7.99
N GLY A 58 8.62 -5.27 -8.23
CA GLY A 58 7.49 -6.17 -8.01
C GLY A 58 7.14 -6.45 -6.55
N ALA A 59 7.93 -6.00 -5.57
CA ALA A 59 7.56 -6.07 -4.16
C ALA A 59 6.89 -4.77 -3.72
N VAL A 60 5.79 -4.88 -2.99
CA VAL A 60 4.97 -3.73 -2.61
C VAL A 60 4.71 -3.72 -1.11
N VAL A 61 5.02 -2.59 -0.45
CA VAL A 61 4.59 -2.35 0.92
C VAL A 61 3.25 -1.59 0.88
N ALA A 62 2.25 -2.13 1.55
CA ALA A 62 0.88 -1.62 1.56
C ALA A 62 0.46 -1.23 2.98
N LEU A 63 -0.09 -0.03 3.17
CA LEU A 63 -0.91 0.33 4.33
C LEU A 63 -2.32 0.61 3.82
N VAL A 64 -3.28 -0.18 4.28
CA VAL A 64 -4.68 -0.11 3.87
C VAL A 64 -5.56 0.09 5.10
N LEU A 65 -6.40 1.12 5.08
CA LEU A 65 -7.52 1.23 6.01
C LEU A 65 -8.73 0.51 5.41
N PHE A 66 -8.93 -0.75 5.83
CA PHE A 66 -9.89 -1.66 5.22
C PHE A 66 -11.21 -1.68 6.01
N GLY A 67 -12.32 -1.38 5.34
CA GLY A 67 -13.66 -1.33 5.90
C GLY A 67 -14.12 -2.68 6.47
N THR A 68 -14.80 -2.66 7.61
CA THR A 68 -15.26 -3.88 8.29
C THR A 68 -16.67 -4.30 7.91
N THR A 69 -17.45 -3.40 7.28
CA THR A 69 -18.85 -3.64 6.89
C THR A 69 -19.08 -3.47 5.39
N THR A 70 -18.18 -2.75 4.71
CA THR A 70 -18.15 -2.52 3.26
C THR A 70 -16.71 -2.66 2.81
N ALA A 71 -16.49 -2.86 1.51
CA ALA A 71 -15.16 -2.88 0.90
C ALA A 71 -14.61 -1.46 0.70
N ASP A 72 -14.69 -0.63 1.75
CA ASP A 72 -14.06 0.69 1.77
C ASP A 72 -12.54 0.50 1.97
N GLU A 73 -11.72 1.21 1.21
CA GLU A 73 -10.26 1.16 1.28
C GLU A 73 -9.68 2.57 1.18
N ILE A 74 -8.65 2.83 1.98
CA ILE A 74 -7.79 4.01 1.87
C ILE A 74 -6.36 3.51 1.90
N ASP A 75 -5.65 3.71 0.80
CA ASP A 75 -4.40 3.01 0.53
C ASP A 75 -3.19 3.94 0.54
N ILE A 76 -2.07 3.38 0.97
CA ILE A 76 -0.71 3.83 0.66
C ILE A 76 0.04 2.61 0.12
N GLU A 77 0.52 2.71 -1.11
CA GLU A 77 1.33 1.67 -1.76
C GLU A 77 2.72 2.22 -2.07
N ILE A 78 3.76 1.52 -1.60
CA ILE A 78 5.17 1.86 -1.84
C ILE A 78 5.78 0.75 -2.69
N LEU A 79 6.11 1.08 -3.94
CA LEU A 79 6.57 0.12 -4.93
C LEU A 79 8.09 0.04 -4.89
N GLY A 80 8.65 -1.16 -4.67
CA GLY A 80 10.11 -1.31 -4.66
C GLY A 80 10.75 -1.04 -6.02
N GLY A 81 10.00 -1.19 -7.11
CA GLY A 81 10.48 -0.87 -8.47
C GLY A 81 10.36 0.60 -8.87
N ASP A 82 9.74 1.46 -8.05
CA ASP A 82 9.62 2.90 -8.30
C ASP A 82 10.04 3.71 -7.07
N SER A 83 11.36 3.84 -6.90
CA SER A 83 11.91 4.56 -5.75
C SER A 83 11.56 6.05 -5.74
N GLY A 84 11.20 6.66 -6.88
CA GLY A 84 10.93 8.09 -6.98
C GLY A 84 9.55 8.49 -6.47
N HIS A 85 8.63 7.53 -6.35
CA HIS A 85 7.24 7.80 -6.03
C HIS A 85 6.66 6.86 -4.96
N TRP A 86 5.45 7.21 -4.53
CA TRP A 86 4.55 6.38 -3.74
C TRP A 86 3.13 6.67 -4.21
N GLN A 87 2.21 5.77 -3.91
CA GLN A 87 0.84 5.87 -4.42
C GLN A 87 -0.17 5.92 -3.28
N THR A 88 -1.26 6.62 -3.55
CA THR A 88 -2.43 6.70 -2.68
C THR A 88 -3.63 6.25 -3.48
N ASN A 89 -4.58 5.58 -2.84
CA ASN A 89 -5.83 5.24 -3.50
C ASN A 89 -7.00 5.25 -2.53
N VAL A 90 -8.20 5.25 -3.10
CA VAL A 90 -9.46 5.06 -2.38
C VAL A 90 -10.34 4.14 -3.21
N PHE A 91 -10.84 3.08 -2.60
CA PHE A 91 -11.93 2.29 -3.14
C PHE A 91 -13.12 2.34 -2.21
N ARG A 92 -14.30 2.55 -2.77
CA ARG A 92 -15.56 2.41 -2.05
C ARG A 92 -16.65 2.17 -3.07
N PRO A 93 -17.16 0.93 -3.21
CA PRO A 93 -18.26 0.64 -4.12
C PRO A 93 -19.49 1.47 -3.79
N ALA A 94 -20.16 2.03 -4.80
CA ALA A 94 -21.50 2.57 -4.66
C ALA A 94 -22.54 1.45 -4.57
N PRO A 95 -23.72 1.69 -3.98
CA PRO A 95 -24.81 0.71 -4.00
C PRO A 95 -25.12 0.26 -5.43
N GLY A 96 -25.01 -1.05 -5.68
CA GLY A 96 -25.25 -1.65 -7.00
C GLY A 96 -24.01 -1.79 -7.89
N GLU A 97 -22.85 -1.24 -7.50
CA GLU A 97 -21.59 -1.52 -8.19
C GLU A 97 -20.97 -2.82 -7.70
N THR A 98 -20.48 -3.64 -8.63
CA THR A 98 -19.85 -4.93 -8.35
C THR A 98 -18.37 -4.98 -8.73
N GLU A 99 -17.90 -4.02 -9.53
CA GLU A 99 -16.53 -3.96 -10.02
C GLU A 99 -15.78 -2.75 -9.40
N PRO A 100 -14.48 -2.88 -9.07
CA PRO A 100 -13.69 -1.76 -8.59
C PRO A 100 -13.48 -0.67 -9.64
N LEU A 101 -13.52 0.59 -9.21
CA LEU A 101 -13.20 1.75 -10.05
C LEU A 101 -11.68 1.96 -10.14
N TYR A 102 -11.01 1.17 -10.98
CA TYR A 102 -9.57 1.26 -11.18
C TYR A 102 -9.16 2.63 -11.75
N GLY A 103 -8.14 3.24 -11.14
CA GLY A 103 -7.53 4.49 -11.63
C GLY A 103 -8.38 5.75 -11.45
N VAL A 104 -9.53 5.69 -10.79
CA VAL A 104 -10.43 6.84 -10.63
C VAL A 104 -10.01 7.75 -9.47
N PHE A 105 -9.69 7.17 -8.31
CA PHE A 105 -9.28 7.91 -7.11
C PHE A 105 -7.84 7.62 -6.70
N GLY A 106 -7.03 7.10 -7.62
CA GLY A 106 -5.59 6.89 -7.44
C GLY A 106 -4.79 8.19 -7.57
N GLY A 107 -3.56 8.18 -7.06
CA GLY A 107 -2.59 9.24 -7.27
C GLY A 107 -1.16 8.74 -7.06
N VAL A 108 -0.24 9.18 -7.91
CA VAL A 108 1.20 8.89 -7.86
C VAL A 108 1.92 10.16 -7.42
N HIS A 109 2.78 10.06 -6.42
CA HIS A 109 3.34 11.24 -5.75
C HIS A 109 4.83 11.14 -5.54
N ASN A 110 5.51 12.27 -5.70
CA ASN A 110 6.92 12.43 -5.35
C ASN A 110 7.11 12.51 -3.81
N TYR A 111 8.37 12.44 -3.39
CA TYR A 111 8.78 12.71 -2.00
C TYR A 111 9.11 14.20 -1.81
N PRO A 112 8.27 15.01 -1.15
CA PRO A 112 8.63 16.38 -0.83
C PRO A 112 9.78 16.38 0.19
N GLY A 113 10.99 16.74 -0.23
CA GLY A 113 12.17 16.89 0.67
C GLY A 113 13.31 15.93 0.46
N THR A 114 13.03 14.80 -0.16
CA THR A 114 14.03 13.85 -0.63
C THR A 114 13.75 13.61 -2.12
N THR A 115 14.47 12.71 -2.76
CA THR A 115 14.24 12.37 -4.16
C THR A 115 13.77 10.93 -4.35
N ASN A 116 13.69 10.15 -3.28
CA ASN A 116 13.34 8.74 -3.33
C ASN A 116 12.88 8.19 -1.97
N SER A 117 12.46 6.93 -1.99
CA SER A 117 12.03 6.10 -0.86
C SER A 117 13.17 5.49 -0.03
N ALA A 118 14.44 5.84 -0.32
CA ALA A 118 15.58 5.22 0.35
C ALA A 118 15.67 5.66 1.82
N GLY A 119 15.87 4.70 2.71
CA GLY A 119 15.91 4.95 4.15
C GLY A 119 14.57 4.72 4.80
N THR A 120 14.16 5.58 5.72
CA THR A 120 12.90 5.45 6.47
C THR A 120 12.07 6.70 6.29
N HIS A 121 10.79 6.50 5.94
CA HIS A 121 9.82 7.57 5.79
C HIS A 121 8.61 7.32 6.69
N THR A 122 7.93 8.40 7.08
CA THR A 122 6.65 8.33 7.80
C THR A 122 5.53 8.71 6.85
N TYR A 123 4.71 7.72 6.47
CA TYR A 123 3.52 7.92 5.64
C TYR A 123 2.30 8.00 6.54
N THR A 124 1.40 8.94 6.25
CA THR A 124 0.24 9.20 7.09
C THR A 124 -1.02 9.30 6.25
N VAL A 125 -2.09 8.64 6.72
CA VAL A 125 -3.48 8.91 6.34
C VAL A 125 -4.13 9.69 7.47
N ASP A 126 -4.61 10.90 7.18
CA ASP A 126 -5.43 11.72 8.07
C ASP A 126 -6.86 11.78 7.52
N TRP A 127 -7.76 10.99 8.09
CA TRP A 127 -9.09 10.74 7.58
C TRP A 127 -10.15 11.29 8.54
N SER A 128 -11.03 12.13 7.99
CA SER A 128 -12.13 12.78 8.71
C SER A 128 -13.40 12.79 7.85
N PRO A 129 -14.57 13.17 8.39
CA PRO A 129 -15.78 13.38 7.58
C PRO A 129 -15.60 14.43 6.47
N SER A 130 -14.66 15.36 6.65
CA SER A 130 -14.43 16.47 5.72
C SER A 130 -13.49 16.11 4.56
N GLY A 131 -12.72 15.04 4.69
CA GLY A 131 -11.76 14.62 3.67
C GLY A 131 -10.68 13.69 4.22
N ILE A 132 -9.91 13.14 3.28
CA ILE A 132 -8.73 12.32 3.52
C ILE A 132 -7.51 13.10 3.06
N THR A 133 -6.53 13.29 3.93
CA THR A 133 -5.24 13.92 3.61
C THR A 133 -4.12 12.91 3.79
N TRP A 134 -3.33 12.71 2.75
CA TRP A 134 -2.11 11.90 2.82
C TRP A 134 -0.89 12.79 2.99
N LEU A 135 0.02 12.33 3.84
CA LEU A 135 1.28 12.99 4.12
C LEU A 135 2.43 11.99 3.98
N VAL A 136 3.61 12.51 3.65
CA VAL A 136 4.89 11.81 3.86
C VAL A 136 5.85 12.76 4.56
N ASP A 137 6.53 12.25 5.60
CA ASP A 137 7.45 12.99 6.47
C ASP A 137 6.85 14.30 7.01
N GLY A 138 5.55 14.24 7.38
CA GLY A 138 4.80 15.38 7.93
C GLY A 138 4.38 16.42 6.91
N ARG A 139 4.68 16.24 5.61
CA ARG A 139 4.28 17.16 4.54
C ARG A 139 3.04 16.64 3.82
N LYS A 140 2.02 17.49 3.71
CA LYS A 140 0.79 17.17 2.97
C LYS A 140 1.10 17.03 1.48
N VAL A 141 0.62 15.96 0.88
CA VAL A 141 0.85 15.64 -0.55
C VAL A 141 -0.45 15.60 -1.32
N ARG A 142 -1.51 15.04 -0.72
CA ARG A 142 -2.83 14.95 -1.36
C ARG A 142 -3.93 15.17 -0.34
N THR A 143 -4.99 15.86 -0.75
CA THR A 143 -6.27 15.88 -0.04
C THR A 143 -7.39 15.50 -1.01
N LEU A 144 -8.28 14.61 -0.58
CA LEU A 144 -9.47 14.19 -1.30
C LEU A 144 -10.71 14.48 -0.45
N THR A 145 -11.63 15.30 -0.95
CA THR A 145 -12.88 15.63 -0.26
C THR A 145 -14.02 14.70 -0.70
N PRO A 146 -15.09 14.57 0.10
CA PRO A 146 -16.28 13.82 -0.32
C PRO A 146 -16.89 14.30 -1.63
N GLN A 147 -16.76 15.58 -2.01
CA GLN A 147 -17.29 16.07 -3.29
C GLN A 147 -16.45 15.60 -4.47
N GLN A 148 -15.14 15.38 -4.26
CA GLN A 148 -14.22 14.88 -5.29
C GLN A 148 -14.35 13.37 -5.50
N THR A 149 -15.05 12.66 -4.60
CA THR A 149 -15.35 11.23 -4.75
C THR A 149 -16.70 10.96 -5.42
N LEU A 150 -17.29 11.97 -6.07
CA LEU A 150 -18.49 11.77 -6.88
C LEU A 150 -18.12 11.19 -8.25
N HIS A 151 -18.65 10.03 -8.58
CA HIS A 151 -18.50 9.41 -9.89
C HIS A 151 -19.87 8.91 -10.37
N ASN A 152 -20.27 9.28 -11.59
CA ASN A 152 -21.60 8.97 -12.16
C ASN A 152 -22.79 9.30 -11.22
N GLY A 153 -22.67 10.38 -10.43
CA GLY A 153 -23.69 10.81 -9.47
C GLY A 153 -23.74 9.99 -8.18
N GLN A 154 -22.84 9.02 -7.99
CA GLN A 154 -22.71 8.21 -6.79
C GLN A 154 -21.52 8.67 -5.94
N GLN A 155 -21.63 8.43 -4.63
CA GLN A 155 -20.62 8.83 -3.66
C GLN A 155 -19.66 7.67 -3.33
N HIS A 156 -18.36 7.93 -3.46
CA HIS A 156 -17.29 6.97 -3.22
C HIS A 156 -16.36 7.36 -2.06
N PHE A 157 -16.85 8.18 -1.13
CA PHE A 157 -16.08 8.53 0.07
C PHE A 157 -16.18 7.40 1.12
N PRO A 158 -15.04 6.90 1.64
CA PRO A 158 -15.02 5.93 2.73
C PRO A 158 -15.73 6.44 3.97
N SER A 159 -16.63 5.63 4.50
CA SER A 159 -17.51 5.97 5.63
C SER A 159 -17.80 4.80 6.58
N ALA A 160 -17.33 3.59 6.26
CA ALA A 160 -17.39 2.45 7.18
C ALA A 160 -16.24 2.49 8.20
N ARG A 161 -16.45 1.91 9.38
CA ARG A 161 -15.32 1.66 10.31
C ARG A 161 -14.27 0.82 9.60
N SER A 162 -13.01 1.17 9.75
CA SER A 162 -11.89 0.47 9.12
C SER A 162 -10.92 -0.08 10.16
N ARG A 163 -10.34 -1.24 9.84
CA ARG A 163 -9.15 -1.76 10.51
C ARG A 163 -7.91 -1.33 9.73
N ILE A 164 -6.75 -1.38 10.38
CA ILE A 164 -5.46 -1.22 9.72
C ILE A 164 -5.03 -2.58 9.19
N GLN A 165 -4.71 -2.64 7.90
CA GLN A 165 -4.00 -3.74 7.28
C GLN A 165 -2.66 -3.24 6.74
N LEU A 166 -1.60 -3.98 7.02
CA LEU A 166 -0.24 -3.64 6.60
C LEU A 166 0.43 -4.89 6.06
N GLY A 167 1.10 -4.80 4.92
CA GLY A 167 1.80 -5.96 4.38
C GLY A 167 2.93 -5.64 3.42
N LEU A 168 3.67 -6.69 3.08
CA LEU A 168 4.66 -6.72 2.00
C LEU A 168 4.29 -7.88 1.08
N TRP A 169 3.91 -7.59 -0.16
CA TRP A 169 3.35 -8.58 -1.08
C TRP A 169 4.04 -8.60 -2.44
N ASP A 170 3.82 -9.68 -3.19
CA ASP A 170 4.40 -9.96 -4.50
C ASP A 170 3.42 -9.62 -5.63
N ALA A 171 3.70 -8.56 -6.38
CA ALA A 171 2.90 -8.08 -7.49
C ALA A 171 3.28 -8.71 -8.84
N SER A 172 4.09 -9.77 -8.87
CA SER A 172 4.64 -10.36 -10.12
C SER A 172 3.61 -10.95 -11.09
N SER A 173 2.32 -10.97 -10.77
CA SER A 173 1.24 -11.48 -11.62
C SER A 173 -0.11 -10.96 -11.10
N PRO A 174 -1.12 -10.70 -11.95
CA PRO A 174 -1.11 -10.77 -13.42
C PRO A 174 -0.27 -9.65 -14.06
N ILE A 175 -0.16 -9.67 -15.40
CA ILE A 175 0.71 -8.75 -16.16
C ILE A 175 0.50 -7.28 -15.82
N GLY A 176 -0.74 -6.80 -15.73
CA GLY A 176 -1.02 -5.39 -15.40
C GLY A 176 -0.56 -5.00 -14.00
N THR A 177 -0.69 -5.90 -13.03
CA THR A 177 -0.20 -5.71 -11.65
C THR A 177 1.32 -5.72 -11.60
N SER A 178 1.96 -6.61 -12.34
CA SER A 178 3.43 -6.69 -12.41
C SER A 178 4.02 -5.46 -13.08
N GLU A 179 3.45 -5.03 -14.21
CA GLU A 179 3.85 -3.80 -14.90
C GLU A 179 3.67 -2.56 -14.02
N TRP A 180 2.52 -2.43 -13.34
CA TRP A 180 2.26 -1.35 -12.39
C TRP A 180 3.29 -1.31 -11.26
N ALA A 181 3.69 -2.48 -10.73
CA ALA A 181 4.71 -2.59 -9.67
C ALA A 181 6.15 -2.48 -10.19
N HIS A 182 6.34 -2.16 -11.46
CA HIS A 182 7.65 -2.14 -12.15
C HIS A 182 8.41 -3.47 -12.02
N GLY A 183 7.67 -4.58 -11.90
CA GLY A 183 8.12 -5.93 -11.66
C GLY A 183 8.21 -6.80 -12.91
N PRO A 184 8.49 -8.11 -12.74
CA PRO A 184 8.23 -8.91 -11.54
C PRO A 184 9.41 -8.97 -10.53
N VAL A 185 9.17 -9.54 -9.35
CA VAL A 185 10.22 -9.86 -8.35
C VAL A 185 11.24 -10.81 -8.97
N PRO A 186 12.55 -10.52 -8.93
CA PRO A 186 13.56 -11.31 -9.65
C PRO A 186 13.96 -12.60 -8.91
N TRP A 187 12.98 -13.44 -8.54
CA TRP A 187 13.18 -14.63 -7.68
C TRP A 187 14.29 -15.56 -8.16
N ALA A 188 14.41 -15.80 -9.47
CA ALA A 188 15.47 -16.62 -10.05
C ALA A 188 16.89 -16.12 -9.74
N LYS A 189 17.06 -14.80 -9.52
CA LYS A 189 18.34 -14.16 -9.20
C LYS A 189 18.57 -13.99 -7.68
N ARG A 190 17.55 -14.22 -6.85
CA ARG A 190 17.60 -13.94 -5.40
C ARG A 190 18.13 -15.09 -4.54
N GLN A 191 18.46 -16.25 -5.12
CA GLN A 191 19.02 -17.39 -4.37
C GLN A 191 18.22 -17.76 -3.11
N ARG A 192 16.89 -17.77 -3.21
CA ARG A 192 15.96 -18.04 -2.09
C ARG A 192 16.04 -17.06 -0.91
N ARG A 193 16.61 -15.87 -1.08
CA ARG A 193 16.58 -14.81 -0.06
C ARG A 193 15.26 -14.06 -0.11
N ALA A 194 14.63 -13.91 1.05
CA ALA A 194 13.41 -13.12 1.20
C ALA A 194 13.63 -11.65 0.76
N VAL A 195 12.53 -11.01 0.39
CA VAL A 195 12.43 -9.55 0.30
C VAL A 195 11.92 -9.05 1.64
N THR A 196 12.46 -7.94 2.14
CA THR A 196 12.13 -7.45 3.49
C THR A 196 11.82 -5.97 3.49
N ALA A 197 10.91 -5.56 4.37
CA ALA A 197 10.68 -4.17 4.76
C ALA A 197 10.66 -4.10 6.29
N THR A 198 11.06 -2.97 6.87
CA THR A 198 11.13 -2.82 8.33
C THR A 198 10.20 -1.72 8.81
N ILE A 199 9.17 -2.09 9.54
CA ILE A 199 8.27 -1.17 10.24
C ILE A 199 8.97 -0.72 11.51
N LYS A 200 9.16 0.58 11.68
CA LYS A 200 9.71 1.19 12.90
C LYS A 200 8.62 1.55 13.90
N SER A 201 7.49 2.08 13.43
CA SER A 201 6.37 2.41 14.28
C SER A 201 5.06 2.47 13.49
N ILE A 202 3.97 2.26 14.20
CA ILE A 202 2.61 2.57 13.76
C ILE A 202 1.98 3.42 14.86
N THR A 203 1.48 4.60 14.51
CA THR A 203 0.80 5.51 15.44
C THR A 203 -0.62 5.74 14.96
N VAL A 204 -1.56 5.65 15.88
CA VAL A 204 -2.99 5.89 15.62
C VAL A 204 -3.46 6.97 16.58
N GLU A 205 -4.03 8.03 16.01
CA GLU A 205 -4.63 9.14 16.74
C GLU A 205 -6.11 9.20 16.35
N CYS A 206 -7.02 9.31 17.32
CA CYS A 206 -8.46 9.43 17.06
C CYS A 206 -8.98 10.80 17.54
N PRO A 207 -8.64 11.91 16.83
CA PRO A 207 -9.01 13.25 17.26
C PRO A 207 -10.43 13.69 16.85
N TYR A 208 -11.21 12.79 16.22
CA TYR A 208 -12.51 13.08 15.62
C TYR A 208 -13.65 12.32 16.29
#